data_AF-A0A7G7MHK6-F1
#
_entry.id   AF-A0A7G7MHK6-F1
#
_cell.length_a   1.000
_cell.length_b   1.000
_cell.length_c   1.000
_cell.angle_alpha   90.00
_cell.angle_beta   90.00
_cell.angle_gamma   90.00
#
_symmetry.space_group_name_H-M   'P 1'
#
loop_
_entity.id
_entity.type
_entity.pdbx_description
1 polymer ?
#
loop_
_entity_poly.entity_id
_entity_poly.type
_entity_poly.pdbx_seq_one_letter_code
_entity_poly.pdbx_strand_id
1 'polypeptide(L)'
;MTWTAQECADAWGVKIGTWHGYVSRGQAPAPLADGRTWDPDAVRTFRRPGVGRSRTGATPQAQELLAEMARVAADIDDLRIRQRELLVTGKQEGLEVLAMSRALGISRQTAANWLRDA
;
A
#
# COMPACT_ATOMS: atom_id res chain seq x y z
N MET A 1 -12.89 -37.52 -1.91
CA MET A 1 -13.09 -36.74 -3.15
C MET A 1 -11.74 -36.12 -3.50
N THR A 2 -11.32 -36.12 -4.76
CA THR A 2 -10.04 -35.57 -5.20
C THR A 2 -10.24 -34.22 -5.87
N TRP A 3 -9.29 -33.30 -5.74
CA TRP A 3 -9.32 -32.00 -6.41
C TRP A 3 -8.41 -31.97 -7.62
N THR A 4 -8.85 -31.24 -8.64
CA THR A 4 -8.05 -30.79 -9.78
C THR A 4 -7.11 -29.65 -9.38
N ALA A 5 -6.11 -29.37 -10.23
CA ALA A 5 -5.21 -28.23 -10.04
C ALA A 5 -5.97 -26.89 -9.93
N GLN A 6 -7.08 -26.74 -10.67
CA GLN A 6 -7.91 -25.54 -10.65
C GLN A 6 -8.61 -25.37 -9.31
N GLU A 7 -9.26 -26.43 -8.80
CA GLU A 7 -9.92 -26.39 -7.48
C GLU A 7 -8.94 -26.12 -6.34
N CYS A 8 -7.71 -26.63 -6.44
CA CYS A 8 -6.65 -26.34 -5.47
C CYS A 8 -6.20 -24.87 -5.53
N ALA A 9 -6.02 -24.33 -6.74
CA ALA A 9 -5.71 -22.92 -6.97
C ALA A 9 -6.79 -22.00 -6.39
N ASP A 10 -8.07 -22.33 -6.63
CA ASP A 10 -9.22 -21.57 -6.15
C ASP A 10 -9.29 -21.61 -4.62
N ALA A 11 -9.06 -22.78 -4.00
CA ALA A 11 -9.01 -22.91 -2.54
C ALA A 11 -7.90 -22.06 -1.89
N TRP A 12 -6.80 -21.80 -2.60
CA TRP A 12 -5.70 -20.94 -2.15
C TRP A 12 -5.83 -19.48 -2.59
N GLY A 13 -6.84 -19.14 -3.40
CA GLY A 13 -7.04 -17.81 -3.98
C GLY A 13 -5.92 -17.38 -4.94
N VAL A 14 -5.34 -18.32 -5.70
CA VAL A 14 -4.24 -18.06 -6.64
C VAL A 14 -4.60 -18.49 -8.05
N LYS A 15 -3.84 -18.01 -9.05
CA LYS A 15 -3.98 -18.48 -10.44
C LYS A 15 -3.43 -19.90 -10.57
N ILE A 16 -4.00 -20.69 -11.48
CA ILE A 16 -3.56 -22.08 -11.76
C ILE A 16 -2.06 -22.19 -12.10
N GLY A 17 -1.51 -21.22 -12.84
CA GLY A 17 -0.06 -21.18 -13.12
C GLY A 17 0.80 -20.98 -11.86
N THR A 18 0.30 -20.21 -10.88
CA THR A 18 0.96 -20.02 -9.58
C THR A 18 0.92 -21.30 -8.75
N TRP A 19 -0.21 -22.03 -8.78
CA TRP A 19 -0.34 -23.35 -8.16
C TRP A 19 0.72 -24.33 -8.69
N HIS A 20 0.83 -24.48 -10.01
CA HIS A 20 1.85 -25.36 -10.60
C HIS A 20 3.28 -24.93 -10.24
N GLY A 21 3.54 -23.62 -10.18
CA GLY A 21 4.83 -23.11 -9.70
C GLY A 21 5.12 -23.45 -8.23
N TYR A 22 4.11 -23.50 -7.36
CA TYR A 22 4.31 -23.93 -5.98
C TYR A 22 4.56 -25.44 -5.89
N VAL A 23 3.80 -26.25 -6.62
CA VAL A 23 3.98 -27.71 -6.65
C VAL A 23 5.39 -28.06 -7.15
N SER A 24 5.86 -27.45 -8.24
CA SER A 24 7.20 -27.72 -8.79
C SER A 24 8.35 -27.34 -7.85
N ARG A 25 8.13 -26.34 -6.99
CA ARG A 25 9.09 -25.87 -5.98
C ARG A 25 8.94 -26.58 -4.63
N GLY A 26 8.06 -27.58 -4.50
CA GLY A 26 7.78 -28.25 -3.22
C GLY A 26 7.12 -27.32 -2.18
N GLN A 27 6.49 -26.24 -2.63
CA GLN A 27 5.84 -25.21 -1.82
C GLN A 27 4.31 -25.41 -1.71
N ALA A 28 3.81 -26.54 -2.20
CA ALA A 28 2.44 -27.01 -2.10
C ALA A 28 2.45 -28.54 -1.95
N PRO A 29 1.33 -29.17 -1.55
CA PRO A 29 1.23 -30.62 -1.51
C PRO A 29 1.59 -31.26 -2.84
N ALA A 30 2.28 -32.41 -2.79
CA ALA A 30 2.51 -33.23 -3.96
C ALA A 30 1.16 -33.76 -4.50
N PRO A 31 1.04 -33.95 -5.82
CA PRO A 31 -0.12 -34.64 -6.39
C PRO A 31 -0.18 -36.09 -5.91
N LEU A 32 -1.37 -36.67 -6.01
CA LEU A 32 -1.60 -38.10 -5.82
C LEU A 32 -0.88 -38.91 -6.91
N ALA A 33 -0.94 -40.24 -6.82
CA ALA A 33 -0.21 -41.14 -7.72
C ALA A 33 -0.50 -40.94 -9.22
N ASP A 34 -1.63 -40.33 -9.57
CA ASP A 34 -1.99 -40.00 -10.95
C ASP A 34 -1.24 -38.78 -11.51
N GLY A 35 -0.52 -38.03 -10.67
CA GLY A 35 0.21 -36.82 -11.02
C GLY A 35 -0.66 -35.64 -11.44
N ARG A 36 -1.99 -35.74 -11.29
CA ARG A 36 -2.97 -34.77 -11.84
C ARG A 36 -3.99 -34.30 -10.82
N THR A 37 -4.16 -35.02 -9.72
CA THR A 37 -5.12 -34.67 -8.66
C THR A 37 -4.46 -34.56 -7.30
N TRP A 38 -5.15 -33.92 -6.36
CA TRP A 38 -4.70 -33.70 -5.00
C TRP A 38 -5.76 -34.13 -3.99
N ASP A 39 -5.31 -34.49 -2.80
CA ASP A 39 -6.17 -34.63 -1.63
C ASP A 39 -6.59 -33.23 -1.12
N PRO A 40 -7.90 -32.90 -1.12
CA PRO A 40 -8.40 -31.62 -0.64
C PRO A 40 -7.98 -31.28 0.80
N ASP A 41 -7.89 -32.28 1.68
CA ASP A 41 -7.57 -32.03 3.08
C ASP A 41 -6.08 -31.74 3.26
N ALA A 42 -5.22 -32.41 2.49
CA ALA A 42 -3.82 -32.02 2.37
C ALA A 42 -3.69 -30.58 1.85
N VAL A 43 -4.45 -30.17 0.83
CA VAL A 43 -4.41 -28.81 0.28
C VAL A 43 -4.86 -27.76 1.28
N ARG A 44 -5.91 -28.03 2.08
CA ARG A 44 -6.42 -27.09 3.09
C ARG A 44 -5.48 -26.95 4.29
N THR A 45 -4.83 -28.04 4.71
CA THR A 45 -4.00 -28.07 5.92
C THR A 45 -2.55 -27.68 5.67
N PHE A 46 -2.09 -27.73 4.42
CA PHE A 46 -0.71 -27.40 4.07
C PHE A 46 -0.42 -25.92 4.34
N ARG A 47 0.64 -25.67 5.12
CA ARG A 47 1.08 -24.31 5.44
C ARG A 47 1.63 -23.62 4.20
N ARG A 48 0.80 -22.84 3.53
CA ARG A 48 1.17 -22.10 2.32
C ARG A 48 2.37 -21.17 2.59
N PRO A 49 3.48 -21.31 1.85
CA PRO A 49 4.58 -20.36 1.90
C PRO A 49 4.12 -18.97 1.41
N GLY A 50 4.36 -17.95 2.23
CA GLY A 50 4.08 -16.55 1.87
C GLY A 50 2.68 -16.03 2.19
N VAL A 51 1.71 -16.87 2.62
CA VAL A 51 0.51 -16.34 3.29
C VAL A 51 0.91 -15.85 4.67
N GLY A 52 0.90 -14.53 4.84
CA GLY A 52 1.28 -13.89 6.09
C GLY A 52 2.76 -13.52 6.22
N ARG A 53 3.54 -13.50 5.13
CA ARG A 53 4.93 -12.96 5.15
C ARG A 53 5.11 -11.70 4.32
N SER A 54 4.30 -10.67 4.61
CA SER A 54 4.94 -9.38 4.86
C SER A 54 5.26 -9.33 6.36
N ARG A 55 6.35 -9.99 6.76
CA ARG A 55 6.84 -9.98 8.17
C ARG A 55 8.19 -9.30 8.32
N THR A 56 8.72 -8.70 7.26
CA THR A 56 9.90 -7.84 7.38
C THR A 56 9.58 -6.49 8.03
N GLY A 57 8.31 -6.17 8.30
CA GLY A 57 7.93 -4.90 8.95
C GLY A 57 6.63 -4.95 9.77
N ALA A 58 6.23 -6.12 10.30
CA ALA A 58 5.03 -6.26 11.13
C ALA A 58 5.38 -6.43 12.63
N THR A 59 6.36 -5.66 13.10
CA THR A 59 6.63 -5.52 14.54
C THR A 59 5.75 -4.40 15.12
N PRO A 60 5.44 -4.42 16.42
CA PRO A 60 4.77 -3.28 17.07
C PRO A 60 5.48 -1.95 16.79
N GLN A 61 6.82 -1.95 16.80
CA GLN A 61 7.63 -0.77 16.49
C GLN A 61 7.44 -0.27 15.05
N ALA A 62 7.30 -1.18 14.08
CA ALA A 62 7.04 -0.79 12.70
C ALA A 62 5.62 -0.25 12.52
N GLN A 63 4.63 -0.78 13.26
CA GLN A 63 3.27 -0.23 13.28
C GLN A 63 3.22 1.14 13.93
N GLU A 64 3.96 1.36 15.02
CA GLU A 64 4.12 2.66 15.67
C GLU A 64 4.75 3.70 14.72
N LEU A 65 5.82 3.31 14.02
CA LEU A 65 6.45 4.18 13.02
C LEU A 65 5.49 4.52 11.87
N LEU A 66 4.74 3.55 11.35
CA LEU A 66 3.74 3.82 10.31
C LEU A 66 2.63 4.75 10.82
N ALA A 67 2.20 4.60 12.07
CA ALA A 67 1.23 5.51 12.67
C ALA A 67 1.80 6.93 12.86
N GLU A 68 3.08 7.04 13.20
CA GLU A 68 3.78 8.34 13.26
C GLU A 68 3.88 8.98 11.88
N MET A 69 4.26 8.22 10.86
CA MET A 69 4.28 8.70 9.47
C MET A 69 2.92 9.23 9.03
N ALA A 70 1.83 8.53 9.38
CA ALA A 70 0.47 8.97 9.08
C ALA A 70 0.08 10.26 9.81
N ARG A 71 0.48 10.42 11.09
CA ARG A 71 0.25 11.66 11.85
C ARG A 71 1.00 12.84 11.23
N VAL A 72 2.29 12.66 10.92
CA VAL A 72 3.10 13.71 10.28
C VAL A 72 2.52 14.11 8.92
N ALA A 73 2.01 13.15 8.15
CA ALA A 73 1.34 13.45 6.88
C ALA A 73 0.08 14.32 7.08
N ALA A 74 -0.76 14.00 8.07
CA ALA A 74 -1.93 14.80 8.42
C ALA A 74 -1.53 16.21 8.89
N ASP A 75 -0.51 16.33 9.74
CA ASP A 75 0.00 17.63 10.20
C ASP A 75 0.52 18.49 9.03
N ILE A 76 1.16 17.86 8.03
CA ILE A 76 1.61 18.54 6.80
C ILE A 76 0.42 19.06 6.00
N ASP A 77 -0.67 18.29 5.90
CA ASP A 77 -1.88 18.72 5.18
C ASP A 77 -2.55 19.91 5.88
N ASP A 78 -2.65 19.88 7.21
CA ASP A 78 -3.18 21.00 8.00
C ASP A 78 -2.30 22.27 7.87
N LEU A 79 -0.98 22.11 7.95
CA LEU A 79 -0.04 23.21 7.70
C LEU A 79 -0.19 23.73 6.28
N ARG A 80 -0.43 22.87 5.29
CA ARG A 80 -0.62 23.29 3.90
C ARG A 80 -1.89 24.11 3.73
N ILE A 81 -2.98 23.73 4.39
CA ILE A 81 -4.22 24.52 4.44
C ILE A 81 -3.91 25.89 5.04
N ARG A 82 -3.23 25.92 6.19
CA ARG A 82 -2.87 27.18 6.86
C ARG A 82 -1.99 28.09 6.00
N GLN A 83 -1.03 27.53 5.26
CA GLN A 83 -0.21 28.30 4.32
C GLN A 83 -1.06 28.96 3.22
N ARG A 84 -2.09 28.27 2.71
CA ARG A 84 -3.01 28.83 1.70
C ARG A 84 -3.85 29.96 2.28
N GLU A 85 -4.39 29.80 3.49
CA GLU A 85 -5.13 30.86 4.17
C GLU A 85 -4.28 32.12 4.35
N LEU A 86 -3.06 31.97 4.86
CA LEU A 86 -2.12 33.09 5.04
C LEU A 86 -1.80 33.78 3.71
N LEU A 87 -1.66 33.00 2.63
CA LEU A 87 -1.41 33.55 1.29
C LEU A 87 -2.59 34.39 0.79
N VAL A 88 -3.83 33.93 1.02
CA VAL A 88 -5.05 34.67 0.68
C VAL A 88 -5.16 35.96 1.51
N THR A 89 -4.98 35.87 2.84
CA THR A 89 -4.99 37.05 3.72
C THR A 89 -3.92 38.06 3.30
N GLY A 90 -2.68 37.62 3.06
CA GLY A 90 -1.61 38.51 2.60
C GLY A 90 -1.93 39.15 1.26
N LYS A 91 -2.59 38.43 0.34
CA LYS A 91 -3.03 39.01 -0.93
C LYS A 91 -4.11 40.08 -0.74
N GLN A 92 -5.05 39.88 0.17
CA GLN A 92 -6.08 40.86 0.53
C GLN A 92 -5.49 42.12 1.18
N GLU A 93 -4.41 41.97 1.94
CA GLU A 93 -3.63 43.08 2.50
C GLU A 93 -2.70 43.77 1.48
N GLY A 94 -2.67 43.30 0.23
CA GLY A 94 -1.89 43.89 -0.84
C GLY A 94 -0.42 43.47 -0.87
N LEU A 95 -0.04 42.40 -0.17
CA LEU A 95 1.33 41.88 -0.19
C LEU A 95 1.71 41.32 -1.57
N GLU A 96 2.98 41.53 -1.92
CA GLU A 96 3.57 41.03 -3.16
C GLU A 96 3.70 39.50 -3.16
N VAL A 97 3.30 38.85 -4.27
CA VAL A 97 3.34 37.37 -4.42
C VAL A 97 4.75 36.83 -4.23
N LEU A 98 5.78 37.58 -4.64
CA LEU A 98 7.18 37.19 -4.42
C LEU A 98 7.55 37.13 -2.93
N ALA A 99 7.12 38.13 -2.16
CA ALA A 99 7.47 38.23 -0.76
C ALA A 99 6.80 37.09 0.01
N MET A 100 5.51 36.85 -0.26
CA MET A 100 4.77 35.76 0.36
C MET A 100 5.33 34.38 -0.05
N SER A 101 5.67 34.16 -1.33
CA SER A 101 6.22 32.87 -1.76
C SER A 101 7.57 32.57 -1.08
N ARG A 102 8.42 33.58 -0.90
CA ARG A 102 9.69 33.45 -0.17
C ARG A 102 9.46 33.16 1.32
N ALA A 103 8.54 33.87 1.96
CA ALA A 103 8.22 33.65 3.37
C ALA A 103 7.67 32.24 3.64
N LEU A 104 6.86 31.71 2.72
CA LEU A 104 6.29 30.36 2.83
C LEU A 104 7.23 29.25 2.32
N GLY A 105 8.41 29.59 1.77
CA GLY A 105 9.35 28.62 1.23
C GLY A 105 8.83 27.86 0.00
N ILE A 106 7.95 28.48 -0.79
CA ILE A 106 7.36 27.89 -2.00
C ILE A 106 7.74 28.67 -3.26
N SER A 107 7.57 28.05 -4.42
CA SER A 107 7.80 28.75 -5.69
C SER A 107 6.76 29.85 -5.92
N ARG A 108 7.14 30.89 -6.67
CA ARG A 108 6.18 31.93 -7.14
C ARG A 108 5.02 31.31 -7.91
N GLN A 109 5.28 30.29 -8.72
CA GLN A 109 4.25 29.61 -9.51
C GLN A 109 3.26 28.87 -8.62
N THR A 110 3.74 28.19 -7.58
CA THR A 110 2.89 27.51 -6.58
C THR A 110 1.98 28.52 -5.87
N ALA A 111 2.54 29.64 -5.40
CA ALA A 111 1.77 30.70 -4.77
C ALA A 111 0.71 31.28 -5.72
N ALA A 112 1.08 31.57 -6.97
CA ALA A 112 0.16 32.11 -7.97
C ALA A 112 -0.96 31.12 -8.34
N ASN A 113 -0.68 29.82 -8.35
CA ASN A 113 -1.70 28.80 -8.58
C ASN A 113 -2.67 28.71 -7.40
N TRP A 114 -2.16 28.66 -6.16
CA TRP A 114 -3.04 28.59 -4.98
C TRP A 114 -3.95 29.81 -4.84
N LEU A 115 -3.47 31.00 -5.20
CA LEU A 115 -4.30 32.22 -5.21
C LEU A 115 -5.35 32.23 -6.32
N ARG A 116 -5.18 31.44 -7.38
CA ARG A 116 -6.16 31.30 -8.46
C ARG A 116 -7.26 30.31 -8.10
N ASP A 117 -6.90 29.29 -7.30
CA ASP A 117 -7.78 28.22 -6.86
C ASP A 117 -8.55 28.57 -5.57
N ALA A 118 -8.29 29.74 -4.98
CA ALA A 118 -8.91 30.27 -3.77
C ALA A 118 -10.02 31.28 -4.09
#